data_AF-A0AAD8ZR99-F1
#
_entry.id   AF-A0AAD8ZR99-F1
#
_cell.length_a   1.000
_cell.length_b   1.000
_cell.length_c   1.000
_cell.angle_alpha   90.00
_cell.angle_beta   90.00
_cell.angle_gamma   90.00
#
_symmetry.space_group_name_H-M   'P 1'
#
loop_
_entity.id
_entity.type
_entity.pdbx_description
1 polymer ?
#
loop_
_entity_poly.entity_id
_entity_poly.type
_entity_poly.pdbx_seq_one_letter_code
_entity_poly.pdbx_strand_id
1 'polypeptide(L)'
;MVERVDSFRYLGVHISQDLSWSRHTNSLAKKARQRLYHLRCLRDFRLPSKVLRNFYTCTIKSILTGNITVWFGNSTKQDRQALQRVVRLAERITHTELPDLQTIYYKRCQTKARRIVKDPTHPNNRLFSLLRPGKKNMRADVLSMQYSAEVQSTNQEPVLCTLYLVGLMRSCTG
;
A
#
# COMPACT_ATOMS: atom_id res chain seq x y z
N MET A 1 11.20 -8.94 31.16
CA MET A 1 10.57 -9.82 30.15
C MET A 1 9.74 -8.95 29.22
N VAL A 2 9.94 -9.04 27.91
CA VAL A 2 9.09 -8.33 26.93
C VAL A 2 7.96 -9.30 26.56
N GLU A 3 6.72 -8.97 26.90
CA GLU A 3 5.56 -9.76 26.49
C GLU A 3 5.44 -9.77 24.97
N ARG A 4 5.34 -10.98 24.41
CA ARG A 4 5.19 -11.17 22.97
C ARG A 4 3.72 -10.93 22.60
N VAL A 5 3.45 -9.81 21.94
CA VAL A 5 2.09 -9.44 21.52
C VAL A 5 1.85 -9.96 20.09
N ASP A 6 0.77 -10.73 19.89
CA ASP A 6 0.44 -11.37 18.60
C ASP A 6 0.25 -10.36 17.45
N SER A 7 -0.22 -9.16 17.76
CA SER A 7 -0.25 -8.04 16.82
C SER A 7 -0.35 -6.72 17.57
N PHE A 8 0.26 -5.66 17.05
CA PHE A 8 0.11 -4.31 17.59
C PHE A 8 -0.21 -3.31 16.49
N ARG A 9 -0.73 -2.14 16.89
CA ARG A 9 -1.08 -1.06 15.97
C ARG A 9 -0.02 0.02 16.03
N TYR A 10 0.60 0.33 14.90
CA TYR A 10 1.58 1.40 14.77
C TYR A 10 1.21 2.32 13.61
N LEU A 11 1.10 3.63 13.87
CA LEU A 11 0.75 4.66 12.87
C LEU A 11 -0.48 4.29 12.01
N GLY A 12 -1.47 3.63 12.61
CA GLY A 12 -2.70 3.20 11.93
C GLY A 12 -2.61 1.89 11.14
N VAL A 13 -1.46 1.22 11.11
CA VAL A 13 -1.23 -0.07 10.47
C VAL A 13 -1.20 -1.18 11.53
N HIS A 14 -1.81 -2.33 11.24
CA HIS A 14 -1.72 -3.50 12.11
C HIS A 14 -0.52 -4.34 11.68
N ILE A 15 0.44 -4.51 12.58
CA ILE A 15 1.64 -5.31 12.38
C ILE A 15 1.43 -6.60 13.17
N SER A 16 1.32 -7.71 12.46
CA SER A 16 1.14 -9.05 13.03
C SER A 16 2.51 -9.71 13.24
N GLN A 17 2.62 -10.62 14.22
CA GLN A 17 3.86 -11.34 14.50
C GLN A 17 4.36 -12.17 13.31
N ASP A 18 3.46 -12.79 12.57
CA ASP A 18 3.72 -13.54 11.34
C ASP A 18 3.99 -12.64 10.12
N LEU A 19 4.05 -11.32 10.34
CA LEU A 19 4.12 -10.28 9.31
C LEU A 19 2.99 -10.38 8.27
N SER A 20 1.90 -11.10 8.59
CA SER A 20 0.73 -11.17 7.73
C SER A 20 0.00 -9.84 7.74
N TRP A 21 -0.27 -9.36 6.53
CA TRP A 21 -1.05 -8.14 6.31
C TRP A 21 -2.56 -8.41 6.31
N SER A 22 -3.00 -9.67 6.42
CA SER A 22 -4.42 -10.02 6.31
C SER A 22 -5.28 -9.38 7.40
N ARG A 23 -4.76 -9.23 8.63
CA ARG A 23 -5.47 -8.50 9.70
C ARG A 23 -5.65 -7.02 9.34
N HIS A 24 -4.61 -6.41 8.79
CA HIS A 24 -4.64 -5.02 8.35
C HIS A 24 -5.60 -4.81 7.16
N THR A 25 -5.48 -5.62 6.10
CA THR A 25 -6.31 -5.54 4.89
C THR A 25 -7.78 -5.81 5.20
N ASN A 26 -8.09 -6.78 6.08
CA ASN A 26 -9.46 -7.03 6.53
C ASN A 26 -10.05 -5.84 7.29
N SER A 27 -9.26 -5.22 8.17
CA SER A 27 -9.66 -3.99 8.89
C SER A 27 -9.94 -2.84 7.91
N LEU A 28 -9.06 -2.63 6.92
CA LEU A 28 -9.26 -1.64 5.85
C LEU A 28 -10.52 -1.93 5.03
N ALA A 29 -10.73 -3.18 4.64
CA ALA A 29 -11.89 -3.58 3.84
C ALA A 29 -13.20 -3.34 4.59
N LYS A 30 -13.26 -3.64 5.90
CA LYS A 30 -14.43 -3.35 6.75
C LYS A 30 -14.72 -1.85 6.80
N LYS A 31 -13.72 -1.02 7.09
CA LYS A 31 -13.86 0.45 7.11
C LYS A 31 -14.32 0.99 5.75
N ALA A 32 -13.73 0.50 4.66
CA ALA A 32 -14.06 0.96 3.33
C ALA A 32 -15.48 0.58 2.90
N ARG A 33 -15.97 -0.61 3.29
CA ARG A 33 -17.38 -1.00 3.08
C ARG A 33 -18.35 -0.09 3.81
N GLN A 34 -18.07 0.30 5.06
CA GLN A 34 -18.90 1.26 5.80
C GLN A 34 -18.97 2.62 5.08
N ARG A 35 -17.85 3.12 4.54
CA ARG A 35 -17.85 4.37 3.75
C ARG A 35 -18.58 4.22 2.42
N LEU A 36 -18.53 3.02 1.83
CA LEU A 36 -19.23 2.72 0.59
C LEU A 36 -20.75 2.70 0.77
N TYR A 37 -21.25 2.29 1.94
CA TYR A 37 -22.66 2.45 2.30
C TYR A 37 -23.09 3.93 2.24
N HIS A 38 -22.35 4.83 2.90
CA HIS A 38 -22.65 6.26 2.84
C HIS A 38 -22.57 6.81 1.40
N LEU A 39 -21.61 6.35 0.60
CA LEU A 39 -21.51 6.72 -0.81
C LEU A 39 -22.77 6.29 -1.61
N ARG A 40 -23.37 5.14 -1.30
CA ARG A 40 -24.64 4.71 -1.90
C ARG A 40 -25.78 5.63 -1.47
N CYS A 41 -25.92 5.94 -0.18
CA CYS A 41 -26.95 6.86 0.29
C CYS A 41 -26.83 8.23 -0.38
N LEU A 42 -25.61 8.76 -0.53
CA LEU A 42 -25.35 10.01 -1.23
C LEU A 42 -25.75 9.96 -2.72
N ARG A 43 -25.65 8.80 -3.36
CA ARG A 43 -26.14 8.59 -4.73
C ARG A 43 -27.66 8.62 -4.79
N ASP A 44 -28.34 8.08 -3.79
CA ASP A 44 -29.80 8.07 -3.72
C ASP A 44 -30.38 9.50 -3.61
N PHE A 45 -29.66 10.42 -2.95
CA PHE A 45 -29.94 11.85 -2.95
C PHE A 45 -29.66 12.57 -4.28
N ARG A 46 -29.37 11.83 -5.36
CA ARG A 46 -29.14 12.35 -6.73
C ARG A 46 -28.02 13.40 -6.82
N LEU A 47 -27.02 13.31 -5.95
CA LEU A 47 -25.89 14.25 -5.98
C LEU A 47 -25.09 14.12 -7.29
N PRO A 48 -24.49 15.23 -7.78
CA PRO A 48 -23.66 15.20 -8.98
C PRO A 48 -22.48 14.23 -8.85
N SER A 49 -22.12 13.54 -9.94
CA SER A 49 -21.02 12.56 -9.97
C SER A 49 -19.68 13.13 -9.49
N LYS A 50 -19.44 14.44 -9.70
CA LYS A 50 -18.24 15.14 -9.21
C LYS A 50 -18.16 15.12 -7.68
N VAL A 51 -19.27 15.33 -6.99
CA VAL A 51 -19.35 15.31 -5.51
C VAL A 51 -19.11 13.89 -5.01
N LEU A 52 -19.74 12.89 -5.63
CA LEU A 52 -19.57 11.48 -5.28
C LEU A 52 -18.11 11.01 -5.48
N ARG A 53 -17.47 11.42 -6.57
CA ARG A 53 -16.05 11.13 -6.83
C ARG A 53 -15.12 11.80 -5.81
N ASN A 54 -15.43 13.02 -5.40
CA ASN A 54 -14.69 13.72 -4.35
C ASN A 54 -14.85 12.99 -3.02
N PHE A 55 -16.07 12.59 -2.66
CA PHE A 55 -16.34 11.80 -1.46
C PHE A 55 -15.53 10.50 -1.46
N TYR A 56 -15.54 9.73 -2.56
CA TYR A 56 -14.72 8.53 -2.70
C TYR A 56 -13.23 8.84 -2.48
N THR A 57 -12.72 9.90 -3.11
CA THR A 57 -11.31 10.29 -3.03
C THR A 57 -10.90 10.63 -1.59
N CYS A 58 -11.73 11.40 -0.89
CA CYS A 58 -11.43 11.87 0.47
C CYS A 58 -11.62 10.77 1.53
N THR A 59 -12.55 9.84 1.35
CA THR A 59 -12.95 8.90 2.42
C THR A 59 -12.51 7.46 2.17
N ILE A 60 -12.72 6.92 0.98
CA ILE A 60 -12.45 5.51 0.66
C ILE A 60 -11.03 5.35 0.13
N LYS A 61 -10.64 6.18 -0.84
CA LYS A 61 -9.29 6.12 -1.40
C LYS A 61 -8.24 6.49 -0.36
N SER A 62 -8.50 7.47 0.50
CA SER A 62 -7.56 7.87 1.56
C SER A 62 -7.21 6.72 2.50
N ILE A 63 -8.20 5.98 2.99
CA ILE A 63 -7.97 4.83 3.88
C ILE A 63 -7.34 3.64 3.15
N LEU A 64 -7.78 3.35 1.91
CA LEU A 64 -7.26 2.20 1.15
C LEU A 64 -5.82 2.42 0.70
N THR A 65 -5.43 3.67 0.50
CA THR A 65 -4.08 4.01 0.02
C THR A 65 -3.17 4.48 1.16
N GLY A 66 -3.68 4.62 2.39
CA GLY A 66 -2.88 4.98 3.57
C GLY A 66 -1.71 4.01 3.75
N ASN A 67 -0.48 4.54 3.75
CA ASN A 67 0.75 3.77 3.88
C ASN A 67 0.88 2.57 2.92
N ILE A 68 0.20 2.61 1.76
CA ILE A 68 0.10 1.49 0.81
C ILE A 68 1.47 0.93 0.37
N THR A 69 2.52 1.76 0.36
CA THR A 69 3.88 1.34 0.01
C THR A 69 4.50 0.37 1.03
N VAL A 70 3.95 0.27 2.24
CA VAL A 70 4.50 -0.54 3.34
C VAL A 70 3.95 -1.97 3.31
N TRP A 71 2.67 -2.13 3.01
CA TRP A 71 1.96 -3.40 3.23
C TRP A 71 1.45 -4.06 1.93
N PHE A 72 1.21 -3.29 0.87
CA PHE A 72 0.48 -3.79 -0.30
C PHE A 72 1.28 -4.82 -1.12
N GLY A 73 2.59 -4.61 -1.28
CA GLY A 73 3.48 -5.57 -1.97
C GLY A 73 3.56 -6.92 -1.26
N ASN A 74 3.54 -6.91 0.07
CA ASN A 74 3.65 -8.10 0.91
C ASN A 74 2.29 -8.76 1.23
N SER A 75 1.17 -8.19 0.77
CA SER A 75 -0.16 -8.76 1.01
C SER A 75 -0.45 -9.94 0.08
N THR A 76 -1.43 -10.78 0.42
CA THR A 76 -1.83 -11.90 -0.44
C THR A 76 -2.59 -11.41 -1.67
N LYS A 77 -2.63 -12.22 -2.74
CA LYS A 77 -3.46 -11.93 -3.92
C LYS A 77 -4.94 -11.80 -3.56
N GLN A 78 -5.41 -12.65 -2.65
CA GLN A 78 -6.79 -12.63 -2.16
C GLN A 78 -7.11 -11.32 -1.43
N ASP A 79 -6.21 -10.84 -0.56
CA ASP A 79 -6.36 -9.57 0.14
C ASP A 79 -6.44 -8.39 -0.84
N ARG A 80 -5.53 -8.34 -1.82
CA ARG A 80 -5.55 -7.30 -2.87
C ARG A 80 -6.85 -7.32 -3.65
N GLN A 81 -7.34 -8.50 -4.04
CA GLN A 81 -8.61 -8.64 -4.75
C GLN A 81 -9.80 -8.18 -3.88
N ALA A 82 -9.79 -8.47 -2.58
CA ALA A 82 -10.84 -8.02 -1.68
C ALA A 82 -10.93 -6.49 -1.60
N LEU A 83 -9.79 -5.79 -1.54
CA LEU A 83 -9.75 -4.34 -1.57
C LEU A 83 -10.12 -3.78 -2.95
N GLN A 84 -9.68 -4.42 -4.04
CA GLN A 84 -10.03 -4.00 -5.39
C GLN A 84 -11.55 -4.11 -5.65
N ARG A 85 -12.24 -5.11 -5.08
CA ARG A 85 -13.70 -5.20 -5.15
C ARG A 85 -14.41 -3.97 -4.58
N VAL A 86 -13.88 -3.36 -3.52
CA VAL A 86 -14.41 -2.11 -2.96
C VAL A 86 -14.28 -0.97 -3.96
N VAL A 87 -13.14 -0.86 -4.64
CA VAL A 87 -12.94 0.14 -5.69
C VAL A 87 -13.92 -0.07 -6.85
N ARG A 88 -14.09 -1.31 -7.32
CA ARG A 88 -15.05 -1.65 -8.39
C ARG A 88 -16.49 -1.33 -8.01
N LEU A 89 -16.87 -1.55 -6.74
CA LEU A 89 -18.19 -1.16 -6.26
C LEU A 89 -18.36 0.36 -6.22
N ALA A 90 -17.34 1.11 -5.84
CA ALA A 90 -17.38 2.57 -5.89
C ALA A 90 -17.53 3.10 -7.31
N GLU A 91 -16.79 2.53 -8.29
CA GLU A 91 -16.92 2.88 -9.72
C GLU A 91 -18.35 2.74 -10.22
N ARG A 92 -19.02 1.64 -9.86
CA ARG A 92 -20.42 1.40 -10.23
C ARG A 92 -21.38 2.44 -9.64
N ILE A 93 -21.12 2.92 -8.43
CA ILE A 93 -21.98 3.93 -7.76
C ILE A 93 -21.74 5.32 -8.34
N THR A 94 -20.48 5.68 -8.60
CA THR A 94 -20.14 7.02 -9.08
C THR A 94 -20.28 7.15 -10.60
N HIS A 95 -20.35 6.03 -11.34
CA HIS A 95 -20.30 5.96 -12.80
C HIS A 95 -19.07 6.69 -13.37
N THR A 96 -17.94 6.56 -12.70
CA THR A 96 -16.66 7.14 -13.12
C THR A 96 -15.59 6.08 -13.04
N GLU A 97 -14.66 6.07 -13.98
CA GLU A 97 -13.46 5.24 -13.88
C GLU A 97 -12.61 5.66 -12.69
N LEU A 98 -12.20 4.68 -11.89
CA LEU A 98 -11.34 4.87 -10.73
C LEU A 98 -10.04 4.09 -10.95
N PRO A 99 -8.88 4.65 -10.56
CA PRO A 99 -7.62 3.96 -10.70
C PRO A 99 -7.58 2.70 -9.83
N ASP A 100 -7.01 1.63 -10.36
CA ASP A 100 -6.81 0.40 -9.60
C ASP A 100 -5.75 0.59 -8.48
N LEU A 101 -5.81 -0.27 -7.46
CA LEU A 101 -4.91 -0.15 -6.30
C LEU A 101 -3.44 -0.48 -6.65
N GLN A 102 -3.19 -1.38 -7.60
CA GLN A 102 -1.85 -1.73 -8.09
C GLN A 102 -1.18 -0.53 -8.77
N THR A 103 -1.91 0.19 -9.63
CA THR A 103 -1.44 1.39 -10.32
C THR A 103 -1.13 2.50 -9.31
N ILE A 104 -1.99 2.70 -8.30
CA ILE A 104 -1.72 3.68 -7.23
C ILE A 104 -0.47 3.29 -6.44
N TYR A 105 -0.35 2.02 -6.06
CA TYR A 105 0.81 1.48 -5.36
C TYR A 105 2.09 1.72 -6.15
N TYR A 106 2.14 1.29 -7.41
CA TYR A 106 3.30 1.47 -8.29
C TYR A 106 3.69 2.93 -8.43
N LYS A 107 2.72 3.82 -8.70
CA LYS A 107 2.96 5.26 -8.84
C LYS A 107 3.55 5.86 -7.55
N ARG A 108 3.08 5.42 -6.38
CA ARG A 108 3.59 5.90 -5.09
C ARG A 108 4.99 5.37 -4.78
N CYS A 109 5.26 4.09 -5.03
CA CYS A 109 6.60 3.52 -4.90
C CYS A 109 7.58 4.27 -5.80
N GLN A 110 7.20 4.52 -7.05
CA GLN A 110 8.02 5.26 -8.00
C GLN A 110 8.29 6.70 -7.55
N THR A 111 7.25 7.40 -7.09
CA THR A 111 7.40 8.78 -6.60
C THR A 111 8.30 8.83 -5.36
N LYS A 112 8.17 7.87 -4.44
CA LYS A 112 8.98 7.80 -3.23
C LYS A 112 10.44 7.50 -3.56
N ALA A 113 10.70 6.51 -4.42
CA ALA A 113 12.05 6.18 -4.87
C ALA A 113 12.72 7.37 -5.60
N ARG A 114 12.01 8.09 -6.47
CA ARG A 114 12.53 9.31 -7.12
C ARG A 114 12.91 10.40 -6.13
N ARG A 115 12.14 10.56 -5.04
CA ARG A 115 12.48 11.53 -3.98
C ARG A 115 13.74 11.12 -3.24
N ILE A 116 13.88 9.84 -2.91
CA ILE A 116 15.08 9.31 -2.24
C ILE A 116 16.32 9.53 -3.09
N VAL A 117 16.27 9.20 -4.39
CA VAL A 117 17.40 9.40 -5.32
C VAL A 117 17.79 10.87 -5.44
N LYS A 118 16.81 11.77 -5.47
CA LYS A 118 17.04 13.22 -5.62
C LYS A 118 17.60 13.89 -4.37
N ASP A 119 17.48 13.25 -3.21
CA ASP A 119 17.91 13.80 -1.93
C ASP A 119 19.16 13.05 -1.43
N PRO A 120 20.37 13.63 -1.59
CA PRO A 120 21.61 13.01 -1.13
C PRO A 120 21.69 12.80 0.39
N THR A 121 20.93 13.58 1.17
CA THR A 121 20.92 13.52 2.64
C THR A 121 20.01 12.41 3.18
N HIS A 122 19.15 11.85 2.31
CA HIS A 122 18.23 10.81 2.71
C HIS A 122 19.01 9.54 3.14
N PRO A 123 18.67 8.90 4.28
CA PRO A 123 19.43 7.75 4.81
C PRO A 123 19.53 6.60 3.80
N ASN A 124 18.47 6.40 3.01
CA ASN A 124 18.42 5.37 1.97
C ASN A 124 18.95 5.81 0.59
N ASN A 125 19.45 7.04 0.40
CA ASN A 125 19.91 7.53 -0.91
C ASN A 125 20.97 6.60 -1.51
N ARG A 126 21.93 6.18 -0.68
CA ARG A 126 23.01 5.25 -1.05
C ARG A 126 22.50 3.90 -1.58
N LEU A 127 21.35 3.43 -1.11
CA LEU A 127 20.76 2.17 -1.58
C LEU A 127 20.17 2.29 -2.99
N PHE A 128 19.68 3.48 -3.34
CA PHE A 128 19.10 3.74 -4.66
C PHE A 128 20.13 4.20 -5.70
N SER A 129 21.27 4.77 -5.28
CA SER A 129 22.38 5.14 -6.17
C SER A 129 23.17 3.95 -6.72
N LEU A 130 23.08 2.79 -6.06
CA LEU A 130 23.71 1.54 -6.51
C LEU A 130 23.04 0.95 -7.78
N LEU A 131 21.85 1.44 -8.14
CA LEU A 131 21.18 1.07 -9.39
C LEU A 131 21.84 1.83 -10.55
N ARG A 132 22.58 1.10 -11.41
CA ARG A 132 23.41 1.69 -12.47
C ARG A 132 22.66 2.77 -13.28
N PRO A 133 23.24 3.98 -13.50
CA PRO A 133 22.57 5.15 -14.09
C PRO A 133 21.99 5.04 -15.52
N GLY A 134 22.12 3.89 -16.20
CA GLY A 134 21.82 3.75 -17.62
C GLY A 134 20.44 3.17 -17.98
N LYS A 135 19.69 2.60 -17.02
CA LYS A 135 18.37 2.00 -17.31
C LYS A 135 17.27 3.02 -17.08
N LYS A 136 16.87 3.74 -18.14
CA LYS A 136 15.73 4.68 -18.16
C LYS A 136 14.36 4.04 -17.85
N ASN A 137 14.32 2.75 -17.57
CA ASN A 137 13.11 2.02 -17.25
C ASN A 137 13.13 1.63 -15.78
N MET A 138 12.68 2.55 -14.94
CA MET A 138 12.24 2.33 -13.55
C MET A 138 10.98 1.44 -13.47
N ARG A 139 10.85 0.50 -14.42
CA ARG A 139 9.88 -0.60 -14.54
C ARG A 139 10.52 -1.92 -14.11
N ALA A 140 11.85 -2.08 -14.28
CA ALA A 140 12.55 -3.33 -13.99
C ALA A 140 12.92 -3.52 -12.50
N ASP A 141 13.08 -2.44 -11.73
CA ASP A 141 13.43 -2.59 -10.30
C ASP A 141 12.21 -2.85 -9.42
N VAL A 142 10.99 -2.54 -9.88
CA VAL A 142 9.78 -3.02 -9.22
C VAL A 142 9.61 -4.53 -9.43
N LEU A 143 10.09 -5.05 -10.57
CA LEU A 143 10.24 -6.49 -10.76
C LEU A 143 11.34 -7.07 -9.87
N SER A 144 12.40 -6.36 -9.49
CA SER A 144 13.35 -6.86 -8.46
C SER A 144 12.75 -6.89 -7.05
N MET A 145 11.84 -5.96 -6.72
CA MET A 145 11.01 -6.01 -5.51
C MET A 145 9.91 -7.09 -5.59
N GLN A 146 9.48 -7.49 -6.78
CA GLN A 146 8.55 -8.61 -7.00
C GLN A 146 9.25 -9.96 -7.17
N TYR A 147 10.53 -10.00 -7.59
CA TYR A 147 11.33 -11.21 -7.74
C TYR A 147 11.55 -11.85 -6.37
N SER A 148 11.75 -11.04 -5.32
CA SER A 148 11.75 -11.52 -3.93
C SER A 148 10.37 -11.98 -3.42
N ALA A 149 9.27 -11.69 -4.12
CA ALA A 149 7.92 -12.17 -3.79
C ALA A 149 7.50 -13.43 -4.59
N GLU A 150 8.24 -13.79 -5.65
CA GLU A 150 8.07 -15.05 -6.40
C GLU A 150 9.01 -16.16 -5.89
N VAL A 151 10.10 -15.82 -5.17
CA VAL A 151 10.95 -16.79 -4.43
C VAL A 151 10.34 -17.11 -3.05
N GLN A 152 9.08 -17.55 -3.02
CA GLN A 152 8.41 -18.07 -1.82
C GLN A 152 7.97 -19.53 -1.96
N SER A 153 8.44 -20.22 -3.00
CA SER A 153 8.24 -21.66 -3.17
C SER A 153 9.40 -22.53 -2.67
N THR A 154 10.50 -21.95 -2.18
CA THR A 154 11.62 -22.73 -1.62
C THR A 154 12.17 -22.05 -0.39
N ASN A 155 12.40 -22.88 0.63
CA ASN A 155 12.83 -22.54 1.99
C ASN A 155 14.01 -21.55 2.05
N GLN A 156 14.04 -20.84 3.18
CA GLN A 156 15.15 -20.10 3.80
C GLN A 156 15.15 -18.55 3.63
N GLU A 157 14.79 -17.91 4.75
CA GLU A 157 15.03 -16.53 5.24
C GLU A 157 15.03 -15.31 4.28
N PRO A 158 14.07 -14.37 4.43
CA PRO A 158 14.00 -13.16 3.62
C PRO A 158 14.81 -12.00 4.23
N VAL A 159 16.13 -12.00 4.04
CA VAL A 159 17.05 -10.95 4.53
C VAL A 159 16.92 -9.58 3.83
N LEU A 160 16.06 -9.42 2.80
CA LEU A 160 15.91 -8.15 2.08
C LEU A 160 14.63 -7.37 2.42
N CYS A 161 13.58 -8.01 2.93
CA CYS A 161 12.34 -7.32 3.32
C CYS A 161 12.44 -6.72 4.74
N THR A 162 13.30 -7.29 5.58
CA THR A 162 13.72 -6.73 6.87
C THR A 162 14.44 -5.39 6.72
N LEU A 163 15.22 -5.15 5.66
CA LEU A 163 15.96 -3.87 5.52
C LEU A 163 15.04 -2.65 5.30
N TYR A 164 13.89 -2.81 4.64
CA TYR A 164 12.97 -1.68 4.43
C TYR A 164 12.14 -1.37 5.69
N LEU A 165 11.77 -2.37 6.49
CA LEU A 165 11.09 -2.19 7.77
C LEU A 165 12.06 -1.77 8.90
N VAL A 166 13.26 -2.35 8.97
CA VAL A 166 14.32 -1.94 9.92
C VAL A 166 14.84 -0.55 9.58
N GLY A 167 14.98 -0.18 8.30
CA GLY A 167 15.33 1.17 7.88
C GLY A 167 14.25 2.20 8.25
N LEU A 168 12.96 1.86 8.11
CA LEU A 168 11.86 2.74 8.52
C LEU A 168 11.73 2.84 10.05
N MET A 169 11.98 1.75 10.79
CA MET A 169 11.93 1.77 12.26
C MET A 169 13.16 2.45 12.87
N ARG A 170 14.36 2.30 12.29
CA ARG A 170 15.57 3.04 12.72
C ARG A 170 15.49 4.54 12.46
N SER A 171 14.74 4.98 11.45
CA SER A 171 14.54 6.41 11.16
C SER A 171 13.51 7.09 12.08
N CYS A 172 12.77 6.32 12.90
CA CYS A 172 11.80 6.85 13.87
C CYS A 172 12.31 6.82 15.32
N THR A 173 13.53 6.33 15.55
CA THR A 173 14.19 6.29 16.88
C THR A 173 15.56 6.95 16.82
N GLY A 174 15.64 8.11 16.18
CA GLY A 174 16.81 8.98 16.14
C GLY A 174 16.37 10.43 16.25
#